data_AF-A0A9N8K6H8-F1
#
_entry.id   AF-A0A9N8K6H8-F1
#
_cell.length_a   1.000
_cell.length_b   1.000
_cell.length_c   1.000
_cell.angle_alpha   90.00
_cell.angle_beta   90.00
_cell.angle_gamma   90.00
#
_symmetry.space_group_name_H-M   'P 1'
#
loop_
_entity.id
_entity.type
_entity.pdbx_description
1 polymer ?
#
loop_
_entity_poly.entity_id
_entity_poly.type
_entity_poly.pdbx_seq_one_letter_code
_entity_poly.pdbx_strand_id
1 'polypeptide(L)'
;MQALPAVLLFGSMFYCKESPRWLARKDRWDEASAVLSNVRALPSSHPYVQMELREMQEQLDHERALIGGASFMDLMKEMWTIPGNRKRAIITMWLMITQQMTGTNAINY
;
A
#
# COMPACT_ATOMS: atom_id res chain seq x y z
N MET A 1 7.70 -7.16 29.89
CA MET A 1 6.91 -7.86 28.85
C MET A 1 6.36 -6.95 27.74
N GLN A 2 6.38 -5.61 27.85
CA GLN A 2 5.87 -4.71 26.78
C GLN A 2 6.84 -4.49 25.62
N ALA A 3 8.16 -4.60 25.83
CA ALA A 3 9.15 -4.44 24.77
C ALA A 3 9.38 -5.70 23.92
N LEU A 4 8.89 -6.87 24.37
CA LEU A 4 9.11 -8.15 23.69
C LEU A 4 8.52 -8.17 22.26
N PRO A 5 7.27 -7.71 22.04
CA PRO A 5 6.75 -7.59 20.67
C PRO A 5 7.54 -6.63 19.79
N ALA A 6 8.05 -5.53 20.36
CA ALA A 6 8.83 -4.54 19.61
C ALA A 6 10.20 -5.09 19.17
N VAL A 7 10.89 -5.82 20.05
CA VAL A 7 12.17 -6.48 19.73
C VAL A 7 11.96 -7.59 18.69
N LEU A 8 10.89 -8.37 18.81
CA LEU A 8 10.53 -9.40 17.83
C LEU A 8 10.19 -8.79 16.46
N LEU A 9 9.40 -7.71 16.43
CA LEU A 9 9.08 -6.99 15.20
C LEU A 9 10.36 -6.47 14.53
N PHE A 10 11.22 -5.79 15.29
CA PHE A 10 12.49 -5.28 14.80
C PHE A 10 13.39 -6.39 14.24
N GLY A 11 13.49 -7.53 14.94
CA GLY A 11 14.21 -8.70 14.44
C GLY A 11 13.61 -9.28 13.15
N SER A 12 12.27 -9.36 13.08
CA SER A 12 11.55 -9.91 11.92
C SER A 12 11.64 -9.03 10.68
N MET A 13 11.78 -7.71 10.83
CA MET A 13 11.90 -6.77 9.71
C MET A 13 13.09 -7.09 8.80
N PHE A 14 14.19 -7.61 9.34
CA PHE A 14 15.34 -8.02 8.53
C PHE A 14 15.06 -9.23 7.62
N TYR A 15 14.04 -10.04 7.94
CA TYR A 15 13.63 -11.20 7.14
C TYR A 15 12.49 -10.87 6.17
N CYS A 16 11.73 -9.81 6.44
CA CYS A 16 10.67 -9.35 5.53
C CYS A 16 11.28 -8.74 4.27
N LYS A 17 11.02 -9.37 3.13
CA LYS A 17 11.35 -8.78 1.83
C LYS A 17 10.54 -7.50 1.63
N GLU A 18 11.18 -6.50 1.04
CA GLU A 18 10.55 -5.23 0.70
C GLU A 18 9.35 -5.45 -0.23
N SER A 19 8.36 -4.56 -0.20
CA SER A 19 7.18 -4.70 -1.06
C SER A 19 7.57 -4.73 -2.56
N PRO A 20 7.10 -5.71 -3.35
CA PRO A 20 7.41 -5.78 -4.78
C PRO A 20 6.94 -4.53 -5.53
N ARG A 21 5.81 -3.94 -5.11
CA ARG A 21 5.29 -2.68 -5.69
C ARG A 21 6.20 -1.48 -5.39
N TRP A 22 6.82 -1.44 -4.21
CA TRP A 22 7.77 -0.38 -3.87
C TRP A 22 9.06 -0.49 -4.69
N LEU A 23 9.56 -1.72 -4.88
CA LEU A 23 10.72 -2.00 -5.73
C LEU A 23 10.43 -1.61 -7.19
N ALA A 24 9.26 -2.01 -7.71
CA ALA A 24 8.79 -1.62 -9.04
C ALA A 24 8.67 -0.09 -9.20
N ARG A 25 8.17 0.63 -8.19
CA ARG A 25 8.09 2.10 -8.22
C ARG A 25 9.46 2.79 -8.33
N LYS A 26 10.53 2.12 -7.86
CA LYS A 26 11.94 2.55 -7.97
C LYS A 26 12.62 2.02 -9.24
N ASP A 27 11.88 1.49 -10.19
CA ASP A 27 12.37 0.86 -11.43
C ASP A 27 13.28 -0.37 -11.21
N ARG A 28 13.21 -1.01 -10.03
CA ARG A 28 13.95 -2.24 -9.69
C ARG A 28 13.13 -3.48 -10.02
N TRP A 29 12.88 -3.71 -11.31
CA TRP A 29 11.96 -4.73 -11.81
C TRP A 29 12.43 -6.18 -11.57
N ASP A 30 13.73 -6.44 -11.68
CA ASP A 30 14.28 -7.78 -11.45
C ASP A 30 14.07 -8.23 -9.99
N GLU A 31 14.30 -7.33 -9.05
CA GLU A 31 14.06 -7.58 -7.62
C GLU A 31 12.58 -7.68 -7.30
N ALA A 32 11.75 -6.81 -7.89
CA ALA A 32 10.29 -6.89 -7.75
C ALA A 32 9.77 -8.25 -8.22
N SER A 33 10.28 -8.77 -9.34
CA SER A 33 9.95 -10.09 -9.87
C SER A 33 10.40 -11.22 -8.94
N ALA A 34 11.63 -11.15 -8.43
CA ALA A 34 12.16 -12.15 -7.49
C ALA A 34 11.38 -12.18 -6.16
N VAL A 35 11.00 -11.01 -5.64
CA VAL A 35 10.16 -10.91 -4.44
C VAL A 35 8.75 -11.42 -4.72
N LEU A 36 8.14 -11.02 -5.84
CA LEU A 36 6.78 -11.46 -6.19
C LEU A 36 6.70 -12.97 -6.40
N SER A 37 7.68 -13.54 -7.12
CA SER A 37 7.86 -14.97 -7.29
C SER A 37 7.95 -15.70 -5.94
N ASN A 38 8.69 -15.14 -4.99
CA ASN A 38 8.80 -15.72 -3.66
C ASN A 38 7.51 -15.63 -2.83
N VAL A 39 6.80 -14.51 -2.89
CA VAL A 39 5.52 -14.30 -2.19
C VAL A 39 4.43 -15.20 -2.76
N ARG A 40 4.39 -15.37 -4.08
CA ARG A 40 3.42 -16.23 -4.78
C ARG A 40 3.81 -17.70 -4.79
N ALA A 41 5.03 -18.05 -4.34
CA ALA A 41 5.60 -19.39 -4.41
C ALA A 41 5.56 -20.01 -5.82
N LEU A 42 5.70 -19.17 -6.85
CA LEU A 42 5.65 -19.55 -8.27
C LEU A 42 6.93 -19.08 -8.97
N PRO A 43 7.41 -19.78 -10.02
CA PRO A 43 8.54 -19.30 -10.82
C PRO A 43 8.26 -17.92 -11.41
N SER A 44 9.30 -17.09 -11.56
CA SER A 44 9.20 -15.77 -12.20
C SER A 44 8.72 -15.84 -13.66
N SER A 45 8.91 -16.98 -14.33
CA SER A 45 8.40 -17.24 -15.68
C SER A 45 6.92 -17.64 -15.73
N HIS A 46 6.29 -17.88 -14.58
CA HIS A 46 4.89 -18.30 -14.55
C HIS A 46 3.98 -17.19 -15.08
N PRO A 47 3.03 -17.48 -16.00
CA PRO A 47 2.18 -16.46 -16.63
C PRO A 47 1.47 -15.54 -15.63
N TYR A 48 1.05 -16.10 -14.49
CA TYR A 48 0.42 -15.33 -13.41
C TYR A 48 1.33 -14.23 -12.83
N VAL A 49 2.60 -14.54 -12.59
CA VAL A 49 3.57 -13.59 -12.02
C VAL A 49 3.91 -12.50 -13.04
N GLN A 50 4.07 -12.88 -14.32
CA GLN A 50 4.31 -11.94 -15.41
C GLN A 50 3.14 -11.00 -15.65
N MET A 51 1.91 -11.51 -15.59
CA MET A 51 0.70 -10.70 -15.68
C MET A 51 0.62 -9.70 -14.53
N GLU A 52 0.84 -10.15 -13.29
CA GLU A 52 0.79 -9.28 -12.11
C GLU A 52 1.88 -8.20 -12.15
N LEU A 53 3.09 -8.53 -12.62
CA LEU A 53 4.17 -7.54 -12.85
C LEU A 53 3.78 -6.51 -13.90
N ARG A 54 3.15 -6.95 -15.00
CA ARG A 54 2.69 -6.05 -16.06
C ARG A 54 1.57 -5.13 -15.58
N GLU A 55 0.60 -5.66 -14.84
CA GLU A 55 -0.46 -4.85 -14.23
C GLU A 55 0.13 -3.80 -13.28
N MET A 56 1.13 -4.18 -12.47
CA MET A 56 1.84 -3.23 -11.62
C MET A 56 2.56 -2.14 -12.42
N GLN A 57 3.17 -2.50 -13.55
CA GLN A 57 3.81 -1.54 -14.46
C GLN A 57 2.80 -0.56 -15.05
N GLU A 58 1.69 -1.05 -15.60
CA GLU A 58 0.63 -0.21 -16.17
C GLU A 58 0.03 0.73 -15.10
N GLN A 59 -0.17 0.25 -13.88
CA GLN A 59 -0.62 1.08 -12.76
C GLN A 59 0.38 2.17 -12.39
N LEU A 60 1.67 1.84 -12.30
CA LEU A 60 2.71 2.80 -11.94
C LEU A 60 2.92 3.86 -13.03
N ASP A 61 2.84 3.48 -14.31
CA ASP A 61 2.94 4.42 -15.42
C ASP A 61 1.73 5.36 -15.45
N HIS A 62 0.53 4.84 -15.18
CA HIS A 62 -0.67 5.66 -15.05
C HIS A 62 -0.60 6.61 -13.84
N GLU A 63 -0.09 6.13 -12.69
CA GLU A 63 0.16 6.98 -11.51
C GLU A 63 1.19 8.06 -11.79
N ARG A 64 2.30 7.74 -12.48
CA ARG A 64 3.32 8.71 -12.89
C ARG A 64 2.75 9.77 -13.83
N ALA A 65 1.90 9.38 -14.78
CA ALA A 65 1.24 10.29 -15.71
C ALA A 65 0.27 11.24 -15.00
N LEU A 66 -0.45 10.78 -13.97
CA LEU A 66 -1.42 11.58 -13.23
C LEU A 66 -0.80 12.44 -12.13
N ILE A 67 0.21 11.93 -11.44
CA ILE A 67 0.73 12.50 -10.17
C ILE A 67 2.09 13.18 -10.35
N GLY A 68 2.74 13.05 -11.52
CA GLY A 68 4.13 13.45 -11.80
C GLY A 68 4.55 14.90 -11.50
N GLY A 69 3.67 15.76 -11.00
CA GLY A 69 4.00 17.08 -10.45
C GLY A 69 3.04 17.59 -9.37
N ALA A 70 2.14 16.76 -8.84
CA ALA A 70 1.13 17.20 -7.88
C ALA A 70 1.74 17.38 -6.49
N SER A 71 1.61 18.58 -5.92
CA SER A 71 1.97 18.81 -4.52
C SER A 71 0.95 18.17 -3.59
N PHE A 72 1.32 17.94 -2.32
CA PHE A 72 0.38 17.49 -1.28
C PHE A 72 -0.89 18.36 -1.25
N MET A 73 -0.72 19.67 -1.46
CA MET A 73 -1.84 20.60 -1.46
C MET A 73 -2.74 20.47 -2.69
N ASP A 74 -2.20 20.02 -3.82
CA ASP A 74 -2.98 19.76 -5.03
C ASP A 74 -3.79 18.47 -4.88
N LEU A 75 -3.20 17.42 -4.29
CA LEU A 75 -3.91 16.19 -3.94
C LEU A 75 -5.05 16.45 -2.94
N MET A 76 -4.81 17.30 -1.93
CA MET A 76 -5.86 17.72 -1.00
C MET A 76 -6.98 18.49 -1.69
N LYS A 77 -6.65 19.40 -2.61
CA LYS A 77 -7.67 20.09 -3.40
C LYS A 77 -8.48 19.10 -4.24
N GLU A 78 -7.82 18.22 -4.99
CA GLU A 78 -8.48 17.20 -5.82
C GLU A 78 -9.41 16.28 -5.02
N MET A 79 -9.01 15.93 -3.80
CA MET A 79 -9.83 15.10 -2.92
C MET A 79 -11.19 15.75 -2.60
N TRP A 80 -11.23 17.09 -2.47
CA TRP A 80 -12.45 17.84 -2.15
C TRP A 80 -13.21 18.37 -3.37
N THR A 81 -12.52 18.63 -4.48
CA THR A 81 -13.13 19.14 -5.72
C THR A 81 -13.74 18.04 -6.57
N ILE A 82 -13.13 16.84 -6.60
CA ILE A 82 -13.65 15.71 -7.37
C ILE A 82 -14.79 15.04 -6.57
N PRO A 83 -16.03 15.02 -7.08
CA PRO A 83 -17.18 14.54 -6.32
C PRO A 83 -17.08 13.06 -5.93
N GLY A 84 -16.41 12.23 -6.73
CA GLY A 84 -16.13 10.83 -6.41
C GLY A 84 -15.18 10.67 -5.23
N ASN A 85 -14.05 11.39 -5.24
CA ASN A 85 -13.06 11.35 -4.15
C ASN A 85 -13.63 11.90 -2.85
N ARG A 86 -14.39 13.00 -2.93
CA ARG A 86 -15.05 13.61 -1.78
C ARG A 86 -16.00 12.64 -1.08
N LYS A 87 -16.85 11.93 -1.85
CA LYS A 87 -17.77 10.93 -1.28
C LYS A 87 -17.00 9.84 -0.54
N ARG A 88 -15.92 9.33 -1.13
CA ARG A 88 -15.07 8.30 -0.50
C ARG A 88 -14.44 8.84 0.80
N ALA A 89 -13.88 10.04 0.78
CA ALA A 89 -13.27 10.67 1.95
C ALA A 89 -14.27 10.85 3.11
N ILE A 90 -15.49 11.33 2.81
CA ILE A 90 -16.55 11.49 3.81
C ILE A 90 -16.96 10.13 4.40
N ILE A 91 -17.13 9.10 3.56
CA ILE A 91 -17.46 7.74 4.03
C ILE A 91 -16.35 7.21 4.94
N THR A 92 -15.08 7.35 4.55
CA THR A 92 -13.95 6.92 5.39
C THR A 92 -13.90 7.68 6.71
N MET A 93 -14.18 8.98 6.71
CA MET A 93 -14.23 9.79 7.93
C MET A 93 -15.33 9.30 8.89
N TRP A 94 -16.55 9.09 8.38
CA TRP A 94 -17.64 8.54 9.18
C TRP A 94 -17.36 7.13 9.68
N LEU A 95 -16.73 6.27 8.86
CA LEU A 95 -16.35 4.92 9.26
C LEU A 95 -15.38 4.93 10.45
N MET A 96 -14.39 5.84 10.44
CA MET A 96 -13.44 5.96 11.56
C MET A 96 -14.12 6.52 12.82
N ILE A 97 -15.06 7.46 12.67
CA ILE A 97 -15.85 7.99 13.79
C ILE A 97 -16.69 6.87 14.42
N THR A 98 -17.44 6.11 13.61
CA THR A 98 -18.29 5.04 14.12
C THR A 98 -17.45 3.92 14.74
N GLN A 99 -16.29 3.59 14.18
CA GLN A 99 -15.33 2.66 14.78
C GLN A 99 -14.96 3.08 16.20
N GLN A 100 -14.59 4.35 16.42
CA GLN A 100 -14.23 4.85 17.75
C GLN A 100 -15.44 4.92 18.70
N MET A 101 -16.63 5.23 18.19
CA MET A 101 -17.88 5.28 18.96
C MET A 101 -18.36 3.92 19.45
N THR A 102 -17.91 2.80 18.85
CA THR A 102 -18.22 1.45 19.37
C THR A 102 -17.65 1.18 20.77
N GLY A 103 -16.84 2.10 21.31
CA GLY A 103 -16.36 2.00 22.68
C GLY A 103 -15.34 0.89 22.89
N THR A 104 -14.74 0.34 21.83
CA THR A 104 -13.66 -0.66 21.92
C THR A 104 -12.51 -0.20 22.83
N ASN A 105 -12.18 1.10 22.81
CA ASN A 105 -11.18 1.68 23.71
C ASN A 105 -11.67 1.79 25.18
N ALA A 106 -12.98 1.90 25.41
CA ALA A 106 -13.57 1.95 26.75
C ALA A 106 -13.80 0.54 27.36
N ILE A 107 -13.96 -0.49 26.51
CA ILE A 107 -14.09 -1.89 26.93
C ILE A 107 -12.72 -2.53 27.24
N ASN A 108 -11.66 -2.06 26.57
CA ASN A 108 -10.28 -2.51 26.80
C ASN A 108 -9.63 -1.90 28.06
N TYR A 109 -10.33 -1.05 28.80
CA TYR A 109 -9.88 -0.42 30.03
C TYR A 109 -10.64 -1.00 31.23
#